data_AF-A0A6G0XK34-F1
#
_entry.id   AF-A0A6G0XK34-F1
#
_cell.length_a   1.000
_cell.length_b   1.000
_cell.length_c   1.000
_cell.angle_alpha   90.00
_cell.angle_beta   90.00
_cell.angle_gamma   90.00
#
_symmetry.space_group_name_H-M   'P 1'
#
loop_
_entity.id
_entity.type
_entity.pdbx_description
1 polymer ?
#
loop_
_entity_poly.entity_id
_entity_poly.type
_entity_poly.pdbx_seq_one_letter_code
_entity_poly.pdbx_strand_id
1 'polypeptide(L)'
;MKLKAPTCLLLCLATLAHGYDLEVPQAIVDKMSVDELIGAMTQVNIDYIMTANKTVNATSVQELADQYVGSMLNTPITDGSDTPPLSAPKWRDVITKIQDIHAKAGRPIVYGLDSVHGANDVKDAVLFPQQINIGATFNPKFAKSMGTVAARDTKAGGMNWLFAHP
;
A
#
# COMPACT_ATOMS: atom_id res chain seq x y z
N MET A 1 45.56 -32.48 16.61
CA MET A 1 44.93 -32.59 15.28
C MET A 1 43.55 -31.94 15.37
N LYS A 2 43.44 -30.67 14.98
CA LYS A 2 42.20 -29.86 15.12
C LYS A 2 41.40 -29.97 13.82
N LEU A 3 40.21 -30.57 13.86
CA LEU A 3 39.27 -30.49 12.74
C LEU A 3 38.67 -29.08 12.70
N LYS A 4 38.99 -28.33 11.65
CA LYS A 4 38.26 -27.12 11.25
C LYS A 4 37.00 -27.58 10.52
N ALA A 5 35.83 -27.24 11.03
CA ALA A 5 34.58 -27.32 10.29
C ALA A 5 34.53 -26.15 9.29
N PRO A 6 34.45 -26.39 7.98
CA PRO A 6 34.30 -25.32 7.01
C PRO A 6 32.84 -25.19 6.54
N THR A 7 32.48 -23.98 6.10
CA THR A 7 31.51 -23.74 5.01
C THR A 7 29.99 -23.74 5.26
N CYS A 8 29.48 -23.49 6.47
CA CYS A 8 28.05 -23.16 6.64
C CYS A 8 27.77 -21.71 7.10
N LEU A 9 28.75 -20.81 6.96
CA LEU A 9 28.64 -19.39 7.33
C LEU A 9 28.73 -18.45 6.11
N LEU A 10 28.47 -18.95 4.90
CA LEU A 10 28.52 -18.15 3.67
C LEU A 10 27.14 -17.77 3.08
N LEU A 11 26.04 -18.19 3.70
CA LEU A 11 24.70 -17.87 3.18
C LEU A 11 24.10 -16.55 3.70
N CYS A 12 24.72 -15.91 4.71
CA CYS A 12 24.23 -14.64 5.28
C CYS A 12 24.86 -13.38 4.65
N LEU A 13 25.80 -13.51 3.71
CA LEU A 13 26.54 -12.36 3.15
C LEU A 13 26.03 -11.89 1.77
N ALA A 14 25.00 -12.53 1.20
CA ALA A 14 24.48 -12.17 -0.12
C ALA A 14 23.37 -11.09 -0.11
N THR A 15 22.91 -10.61 1.06
CA THR A 15 21.83 -9.61 1.16
C THR A 15 22.31 -8.14 1.16
N LEU A 16 23.60 -7.87 1.22
CA LEU A 16 24.15 -6.50 1.22
C LEU A 16 24.24 -5.84 -0.17
N ALA A 17 23.57 -6.38 -1.19
CA ALA A 17 23.56 -5.79 -2.53
C ALA A 17 22.61 -4.58 -2.68
N HIS A 18 21.78 -4.29 -1.67
CA HIS A 18 20.96 -3.08 -1.63
C HIS A 18 21.18 -2.39 -0.28
N GLY A 19 21.67 -1.14 -0.30
CA GLY A 19 22.01 -0.34 0.87
C GLY A 19 20.81 0.15 1.69
N TYR A 20 19.89 -0.76 2.01
CA TYR A 20 18.81 -0.50 2.96
C TYR A 20 19.33 -0.74 4.37
N ASP A 21 19.13 0.25 5.23
CA ASP A 21 19.35 0.13 6.66
C ASP A 21 18.28 -0.80 7.26
N LEU A 22 18.70 -2.01 7.64
CA LEU A 22 17.85 -3.01 8.25
C LEU A 22 17.89 -2.94 9.78
N GLU A 23 18.75 -2.12 10.39
CA GLU A 23 18.87 -2.03 11.84
C GLU A 23 17.57 -1.52 12.46
N VAL A 24 16.96 -0.49 11.85
CA VAL A 24 15.71 0.09 12.34
C VAL A 24 14.52 -0.88 12.17
N PRO A 25 14.25 -1.46 10.98
CA PRO A 25 13.20 -2.47 10.83
C PRO A 25 13.37 -3.68 11.75
N GLN A 26 14.60 -4.19 11.91
CA GLN A 26 14.85 -5.35 12.77
C GLN A 26 14.56 -5.02 14.24
N ALA A 27 15.00 -3.86 14.73
CA ALA A 27 14.72 -3.43 16.10
C ALA A 27 13.23 -3.19 16.39
N ILE A 28 12.42 -2.93 15.36
CA ILE A 28 10.95 -2.85 15.47
C ILE A 28 10.35 -4.26 15.56
N VAL A 29 10.71 -5.14 14.62
CA VAL A 29 10.20 -6.52 14.52
C VAL A 29 10.55 -7.33 15.78
N ASP A 30 11.77 -7.19 16.31
CA ASP A 30 12.23 -7.91 17.51
C ASP A 30 11.41 -7.56 18.77
N LYS A 31 10.70 -6.43 18.77
CA LYS A 31 9.86 -5.98 19.88
C LYS A 31 8.38 -6.34 19.70
N MET A 32 7.99 -6.86 18.54
CA MET A 32 6.61 -7.23 18.26
C MET A 32 6.26 -8.59 18.87
N SER A 33 5.06 -8.68 19.42
CA SER A 33 4.40 -9.95 19.70
C SER A 33 4.03 -10.69 18.42
N VAL A 34 3.71 -11.98 18.53
CA VAL A 34 3.22 -12.78 17.39
C VAL A 34 1.93 -12.17 16.80
N ASP A 35 1.04 -11.66 17.65
CA ASP A 35 -0.21 -11.03 17.20
C ASP A 35 0.06 -9.75 16.41
N GLU A 36 1.01 -8.92 16.85
CA GLU A 36 1.45 -7.73 16.11
C GLU A 36 2.07 -8.09 14.76
N LEU A 37 2.85 -9.18 14.68
CA LEU A 37 3.42 -9.66 13.43
C LEU A 37 2.34 -10.14 12.46
N ILE A 38 1.37 -10.93 12.95
CA ILE A 38 0.25 -11.41 12.14
C ILE A 38 -0.60 -10.24 11.65
N GLY A 39 -0.92 -9.28 12.53
CA GLY A 39 -1.67 -8.08 12.17
C GLY A 39 -0.93 -7.25 11.11
N ALA A 40 0.39 -7.05 11.28
CA ALA A 40 1.20 -6.33 10.30
C ALA A 40 1.22 -6.99 8.91
N MET A 41 1.07 -8.32 8.84
CA MET A 41 0.95 -9.09 7.60
C MET A 41 -0.49 -9.13 7.04
N THR A 42 -1.46 -8.58 7.75
CA THR A 42 -2.88 -8.61 7.37
C THR A 42 -3.24 -7.38 6.54
N GLN A 43 -3.89 -7.61 5.40
CA GLN A 43 -4.44 -6.58 4.54
C GLN A 43 -5.97 -6.73 4.45
N VAL A 44 -6.71 -5.67 4.78
CA VAL A 44 -8.19 -5.68 4.85
C VAL A 44 -8.79 -4.82 3.74
N ASN A 45 -9.89 -5.26 3.14
CA ASN A 45 -10.64 -4.47 2.17
C ASN A 45 -11.39 -3.32 2.87
N ILE A 46 -11.40 -2.12 2.28
CA ILE A 46 -12.09 -0.93 2.79
C ILE A 46 -13.57 -1.19 3.13
N ASP A 47 -14.26 -2.10 2.45
CA ASP A 47 -15.67 -2.43 2.70
C ASP A 47 -15.98 -2.76 4.17
N TYR A 48 -15.01 -3.32 4.91
CA TYR A 48 -15.15 -3.60 6.35
C TYR A 48 -15.39 -2.34 7.19
N ILE A 49 -14.81 -1.21 6.79
CA ILE A 49 -14.90 0.06 7.51
C ILE A 49 -15.89 1.04 6.89
N MET A 50 -16.62 0.65 5.84
CA MET A 50 -17.59 1.51 5.18
C MET A 50 -18.99 1.34 5.79
N THR A 51 -19.66 2.47 6.05
CA THR A 51 -21.09 2.47 6.38
C THR A 51 -21.94 2.30 5.13
N ALA A 52 -23.24 2.01 5.31
CA ALA A 52 -24.22 1.99 4.22
C ALA A 52 -24.27 3.31 3.41
N ASN A 53 -23.88 4.43 4.04
CA ASN A 53 -23.84 5.75 3.40
C ASN A 53 -22.49 6.06 2.76
N LYS A 54 -21.62 5.06 2.56
CA LYS A 54 -20.28 5.20 1.96
C LYS A 54 -19.39 6.21 2.71
N THR A 55 -19.49 6.23 4.03
CA THR A 55 -18.58 6.98 4.92
C THR A 55 -17.78 6.04 5.79
N VAL A 56 -16.59 6.48 6.23
CA VAL A 56 -15.73 5.68 7.13
C VAL A 56 -16.34 5.57 8.53
N ASN A 57 -16.55 4.35 9.00
CA ASN A 57 -16.90 4.03 10.38
C ASN A 57 -15.64 4.05 11.27
N ALA A 58 -15.53 5.03 12.15
CA ALA A 58 -14.36 5.19 13.02
C ALA A 58 -14.19 4.04 14.03
N THR A 59 -15.30 3.44 14.50
CA THR A 59 -15.25 2.31 15.43
C THR A 59 -14.64 1.09 14.74
N SER A 60 -15.07 0.79 13.52
CA SER A 60 -14.50 -0.33 12.75
C SER A 60 -13.02 -0.10 12.42
N VAL A 61 -12.59 1.14 12.13
CA VAL A 61 -11.16 1.44 11.96
C VAL A 61 -10.40 1.23 13.27
N GLN A 62 -10.96 1.63 14.41
CA GLN A 62 -10.34 1.40 15.73
C GLN A 62 -10.20 -0.09 16.02
N GLU A 63 -11.20 -0.90 15.72
CA GLU A 63 -11.12 -2.37 15.86
C GLU A 63 -9.95 -2.96 15.05
N LEU A 64 -9.76 -2.53 13.81
CA LEU A 64 -8.62 -2.97 12.99
C LEU A 64 -7.27 -2.48 13.56
N ALA A 65 -7.22 -1.27 14.12
CA ALA A 65 -6.03 -0.74 14.75
C ALA A 65 -5.67 -1.51 16.03
N ASP A 66 -6.66 -1.91 16.82
CA ASP A 66 -6.49 -2.74 18.02
C ASP A 66 -6.04 -4.16 17.67
N GLN A 67 -6.39 -4.65 16.48
CA GLN A 67 -5.92 -5.93 15.90
C GLN A 67 -4.60 -5.82 15.14
N TYR A 68 -3.91 -4.68 15.22
CA TYR A 68 -2.60 -4.47 14.60
C TYR A 68 -2.58 -4.56 13.06
N VAL A 69 -3.72 -4.42 12.38
CA VAL A 69 -3.81 -4.54 10.92
C VAL A 69 -2.83 -3.59 10.24
N GLY A 70 -1.96 -4.14 9.39
CA GLY A 70 -0.86 -3.40 8.76
C GLY A 70 -1.21 -2.73 7.45
N SER A 71 -2.27 -3.16 6.77
CA SER A 71 -2.66 -2.58 5.48
C SER A 71 -4.17 -2.59 5.23
N MET A 72 -4.62 -1.61 4.45
CA MET A 72 -5.94 -1.61 3.85
C MET A 72 -5.86 -1.36 2.34
N LEU A 73 -6.90 -1.76 1.60
CA LEU A 73 -6.94 -1.59 0.15
C LEU A 73 -8.34 -1.27 -0.37
N ASN A 74 -8.37 -0.88 -1.64
CA ASN A 74 -9.55 -0.71 -2.50
C ASN A 74 -10.22 0.67 -2.38
N THR A 75 -11.10 0.94 -3.34
CA THR A 75 -11.95 2.13 -3.41
C THR A 75 -13.25 1.93 -2.64
N PRO A 76 -13.80 2.95 -1.95
CA PRO A 76 -15.12 2.88 -1.32
C PRO A 76 -16.29 2.68 -2.33
N ILE A 77 -15.98 2.70 -3.62
CA ILE A 77 -16.93 2.50 -4.72
C ILE A 77 -16.78 1.07 -5.23
N THR A 78 -17.32 0.11 -4.48
CA THR A 78 -17.15 -1.34 -4.73
C THR A 78 -18.34 -2.02 -5.40
N ASP A 79 -19.46 -1.33 -5.61
CA ASP A 79 -20.75 -1.95 -5.97
C ASP A 79 -21.12 -1.90 -7.46
N GLY A 80 -20.21 -1.46 -8.33
CA GLY A 80 -20.49 -1.32 -9.77
C GLY A 80 -21.58 -0.28 -10.07
N SER A 81 -21.93 0.57 -9.11
CA SER A 81 -22.78 1.73 -9.35
C SER A 81 -22.04 2.77 -10.21
N ASP A 82 -22.78 3.58 -10.98
CA ASP A 82 -22.29 4.77 -11.70
C ASP A 82 -21.79 5.89 -10.76
N THR A 83 -21.39 5.55 -9.54
CA THR A 83 -20.81 6.50 -8.60
C THR A 83 -19.45 6.94 -9.14
N PRO A 84 -19.27 8.24 -9.43
CA PRO A 84 -18.00 8.72 -9.94
C PRO A 84 -16.89 8.53 -8.90
N PRO A 85 -15.64 8.29 -9.34
CA PRO A 85 -14.49 8.24 -8.46
C PRO A 85 -14.42 9.41 -7.47
N LEU A 86 -13.84 9.19 -6.30
CA LEU A 86 -13.63 10.26 -5.33
C LEU A 86 -12.57 11.24 -5.84
N SER A 87 -12.79 12.55 -5.60
CA SER A 87 -11.75 13.54 -5.87
C SER A 87 -10.57 13.38 -4.91
N ALA A 88 -9.39 13.82 -5.34
CA ALA A 88 -8.19 13.73 -4.50
C ALA A 88 -8.35 14.33 -3.08
N PRO A 89 -9.03 15.48 -2.86
CA PRO A 89 -9.31 15.96 -1.51
C PRO A 89 -10.18 15.02 -0.68
N LYS A 90 -11.24 14.44 -1.27
CA LYS A 90 -12.11 13.48 -0.56
C LYS A 90 -11.35 12.20 -0.20
N TRP A 91 -10.50 11.72 -1.09
CA TRP A 91 -9.57 10.63 -0.80
C TRP A 91 -8.66 10.97 0.37
N ARG A 92 -8.08 12.18 0.38
CA ARG A 92 -7.25 12.64 1.51
C ARG A 92 -8.02 12.67 2.83
N ASP A 93 -9.27 13.07 2.84
CA ASP A 93 -10.10 13.05 4.05
C ASP A 93 -10.29 11.61 4.58
N VAL A 94 -10.58 10.66 3.69
CA VAL A 94 -10.70 9.23 4.03
C VAL A 94 -9.39 8.68 4.59
N ILE A 95 -8.28 8.86 3.87
CA ILE A 95 -6.97 8.35 4.28
C ILE A 95 -6.50 9.02 5.57
N THR A 96 -6.70 10.32 5.74
CA THR A 96 -6.30 11.04 6.96
C THR A 96 -7.05 10.49 8.17
N LYS A 97 -8.37 10.28 8.06
CA LYS A 97 -9.16 9.71 9.16
C LYS A 97 -8.67 8.33 9.59
N ILE A 98 -8.31 7.49 8.61
CA ILE A 98 -7.75 6.16 8.84
C ILE A 98 -6.39 6.26 9.53
N GLN A 99 -5.49 7.07 8.97
CA GLN A 99 -4.12 7.22 9.49
C GLN A 99 -4.11 7.85 10.88
N ASP A 100 -4.98 8.82 11.17
CA ASP A 100 -5.07 9.44 12.49
C ASP A 100 -5.43 8.42 13.60
N ILE A 101 -6.30 7.45 13.30
CA ILE A 101 -6.70 6.40 14.24
C ILE A 101 -5.53 5.42 14.45
N HIS A 102 -4.94 4.93 13.35
CA HIS A 102 -3.82 4.00 13.40
C HIS A 102 -2.54 4.60 14.01
N ALA A 103 -2.26 5.87 13.72
CA ALA A 103 -1.12 6.61 14.30
C ALA A 103 -1.28 6.79 15.81
N LYS A 104 -2.50 7.05 16.31
CA LYS A 104 -2.77 7.10 17.77
C LYS A 104 -2.55 5.74 18.43
N ALA A 105 -2.80 4.64 17.72
CA ALA A 105 -2.47 3.29 18.16
C ALA A 105 -0.97 2.93 18.02
N GLY A 106 -0.14 3.87 17.55
CA GLY A 106 1.31 3.72 17.42
C GLY A 106 1.79 2.97 16.17
N ARG A 107 0.88 2.66 15.24
CA ARG A 107 1.18 1.83 14.05
C ARG A 107 0.46 2.39 12.81
N PRO A 108 1.09 3.31 12.07
CA PRO A 108 0.54 3.78 10.80
C PRO A 108 0.47 2.61 9.80
N ILE A 109 -0.49 2.66 8.88
CA ILE A 109 -0.72 1.58 7.91
C ILE A 109 -0.31 1.95 6.49
N VAL A 110 -0.17 0.92 5.66
CA VAL A 110 -0.04 1.10 4.21
C VAL A 110 -1.41 0.98 3.55
N TYR A 111 -1.77 1.96 2.72
CA TYR A 111 -3.01 1.95 1.94
C TYR A 111 -2.72 1.68 0.46
N GLY A 112 -3.28 0.58 -0.05
CA GLY A 112 -3.16 0.14 -1.44
C GLY A 112 -4.33 0.60 -2.31
N LEU A 113 -4.03 1.07 -3.52
CA LEU A 113 -5.04 1.33 -4.55
C LEU A 113 -4.62 0.74 -5.90
N ASP A 114 -5.58 0.16 -6.62
CA ASP A 114 -5.40 -0.22 -8.01
C ASP A 114 -5.29 1.04 -8.88
N SER A 115 -4.08 1.28 -9.40
CA SER A 115 -3.79 2.41 -10.30
C SER A 115 -3.19 1.87 -11.60
N VAL A 116 -4.00 1.08 -12.30
CA VAL A 116 -3.50 0.12 -13.30
C VAL A 116 -3.17 0.75 -14.65
N HIS A 117 -3.83 1.87 -14.99
CA HIS A 117 -3.60 2.63 -16.22
C HIS A 117 -3.69 4.14 -15.96
N GLY A 118 -3.12 4.58 -14.83
CA GLY A 118 -3.38 5.88 -14.22
C GLY A 118 -4.10 5.70 -12.88
N ALA A 119 -4.37 6.79 -12.17
CA ALA A 119 -5.11 6.74 -10.91
C ALA A 119 -6.62 6.62 -11.20
N ASN A 120 -7.05 5.46 -11.71
CA ASN A 120 -8.42 5.23 -12.21
C ASN A 120 -9.52 5.51 -11.17
N ASP A 121 -9.22 5.32 -9.88
CA ASP A 121 -10.17 5.58 -8.80
C ASP A 121 -10.05 6.98 -8.19
N VAL A 122 -9.25 7.86 -8.80
CA VAL A 122 -9.15 9.28 -8.44
C VAL A 122 -9.81 10.12 -9.53
N LYS A 123 -10.82 10.91 -9.15
CA LYS A 123 -11.56 11.76 -10.07
C LYS A 123 -10.63 12.74 -10.78
N ASP A 124 -10.85 12.90 -12.08
CA ASP A 124 -10.15 13.83 -12.97
C ASP A 124 -8.64 13.52 -13.12
N ALA A 125 -8.19 12.34 -12.68
CA ALA A 125 -6.83 11.86 -12.92
C ALA A 125 -6.61 11.49 -14.40
N VAL A 126 -5.34 11.51 -14.82
CA VAL A 126 -4.99 11.12 -16.20
C VAL A 126 -5.13 9.62 -16.36
N LEU A 127 -5.92 9.21 -17.36
CA LEU A 127 -6.02 7.81 -17.79
C LEU A 127 -5.15 7.58 -19.03
N PHE A 128 -4.41 6.49 -19.00
CA PHE A 128 -3.53 6.04 -20.07
C PHE A 128 -4.15 4.83 -20.81
N PRO A 129 -3.65 4.50 -22.02
CA PRO A 129 -3.98 3.23 -22.65
C PRO A 129 -3.65 2.05 -21.72
N GLN A 130 -4.43 0.98 -21.82
CA GLN A 130 -4.16 -0.26 -21.09
C GLN A 130 -2.80 -0.87 -21.50
N GLN A 131 -2.28 -1.77 -20.67
CA GLN A 131 -0.90 -2.27 -20.74
C GLN A 131 -0.58 -2.90 -22.10
N ILE A 132 -1.56 -3.53 -22.76
CA ILE A 132 -1.37 -4.10 -24.11
C ILE A 132 -1.02 -3.02 -25.16
N ASN A 133 -1.63 -1.84 -25.07
CA ASN A 133 -1.33 -0.71 -25.95
C ASN A 133 0.02 -0.07 -25.60
N ILE A 134 0.37 -0.02 -24.30
CA ILE A 134 1.69 0.45 -23.86
C ILE A 134 2.78 -0.48 -24.40
N GLY A 135 2.61 -1.79 -24.29
CA GLY A 135 3.51 -2.80 -24.86
C GLY A 135 3.66 -2.67 -26.38
N ALA A 136 2.56 -2.39 -27.09
CA ALA A 136 2.58 -2.17 -28.54
C ALA A 136 3.39 -0.94 -28.98
N THR A 137 3.69 0.00 -28.08
CA THR A 137 4.57 1.14 -28.39
C THR A 137 6.05 0.76 -28.47
N PHE A 138 6.45 -0.38 -27.89
CA PHE A 138 7.85 -0.78 -27.68
C PHE A 138 8.72 0.34 -27.06
N ASN A 139 8.11 1.23 -26.28
CA ASN A 139 8.77 2.42 -25.73
C ASN A 139 8.81 2.39 -24.19
N PRO A 140 9.90 1.89 -23.58
CA PRO A 140 10.01 1.81 -22.12
C PRO A 140 10.07 3.20 -21.45
N LYS A 141 10.49 4.25 -22.18
CA LYS A 141 10.45 5.62 -21.65
C LYS A 141 9.01 6.10 -21.46
N PHE A 142 8.12 5.75 -22.39
CA PHE A 142 6.71 6.07 -22.28
C PHE A 142 6.06 5.36 -21.09
N ALA A 143 6.32 4.07 -20.90
CA ALA A 143 5.86 3.32 -19.72
C ALA A 143 6.36 3.94 -18.40
N LYS A 144 7.64 4.37 -18.33
CA LYS A 144 8.19 5.08 -17.17
C LYS A 144 7.50 6.42 -16.90
N SER A 145 7.24 7.20 -17.96
CA SER A 145 6.52 8.48 -17.84
C SER A 145 5.08 8.27 -17.35
N MET A 146 4.38 7.26 -17.86
CA MET A 146 3.06 6.84 -17.38
C MET A 146 3.09 6.53 -15.87
N GLY A 147 4.03 5.69 -15.43
CA GLY A 147 4.18 5.35 -14.02
C GLY A 147 4.46 6.56 -13.12
N THR A 148 5.20 7.55 -13.63
CA THR A 148 5.47 8.80 -12.89
C THR A 148 4.19 9.63 -12.68
N VAL A 149 3.35 9.73 -13.71
CA VAL A 149 2.07 10.48 -13.61
C VAL A 149 1.08 9.72 -12.73
N ALA A 150 0.96 8.41 -12.90
CA ALA A 150 0.11 7.57 -12.05
C ALA A 150 0.50 7.70 -10.57
N ALA A 151 1.79 7.56 -10.25
CA ALA A 151 2.27 7.72 -8.88
C ALA A 151 1.98 9.12 -8.30
N ARG A 152 2.12 10.19 -9.09
CA ARG A 152 1.78 11.55 -8.67
C ARG A 152 0.30 11.67 -8.32
N ASP A 153 -0.58 11.20 -9.20
CA ASP A 153 -2.03 11.36 -9.06
C ASP A 153 -2.59 10.46 -7.93
N THR A 154 -2.10 9.23 -7.80
CA THR A 154 -2.43 8.33 -6.67
C THR A 154 -1.97 8.93 -5.34
N LYS A 155 -0.74 9.48 -5.29
CA LYS A 155 -0.22 10.16 -4.10
C LYS A 155 -1.01 11.41 -3.75
N ALA A 156 -1.60 12.11 -4.73
CA ALA A 156 -2.44 13.27 -4.47
C ALA A 156 -3.69 12.92 -3.64
N GLY A 157 -4.21 11.69 -3.79
CA GLY A 157 -5.27 11.14 -2.94
C GLY A 157 -4.80 10.67 -1.55
N GLY A 158 -3.49 10.61 -1.30
CA GLY A 158 -2.91 10.19 -0.01
C GLY A 158 -2.50 8.72 0.06
N MET A 159 -2.73 7.94 -1.00
CA MET A 159 -2.37 6.54 -1.06
C MET A 159 -0.85 6.39 -1.26
N ASN A 160 -0.24 5.48 -0.51
CA ASN A 160 1.20 5.28 -0.45
C ASN A 160 1.66 3.98 -1.12
N TRP A 161 0.73 3.12 -1.53
CA TRP A 161 1.01 1.94 -2.32
C TRP A 161 0.03 1.86 -3.50
N LEU A 162 0.57 1.62 -4.69
CA LEU A 162 -0.19 1.42 -5.91
C LEU A 162 0.04 0.01 -6.44
N PHE A 163 -1.06 -0.66 -6.78
CA PHE A 163 -1.02 -1.93 -7.51
C PHE A 163 -1.08 -1.59 -9.00
N ALA A 164 0.04 -1.76 -9.70
CA ALA A 164 0.15 -1.43 -11.11
C ALA A 164 1.14 -2.35 -11.81
N HIS A 165 0.97 -2.48 -13.13
CA HIS A 165 1.90 -3.16 -14.01
C HIS A 165 2.43 -2.14 -15.04
N PRO A 166 3.75 -2.07 -15.27
CA PRO A 166 4.31 -1.25 -16.35
C PRO A 166 3.96 -1.78 -17.74
#